data_AF-A0A924ZZJ8-F1
#
_entry.id   AF-A0A924ZZJ8-F1
#
_cell.length_a   1.000
_cell.length_b   1.000
_cell.length_c   1.000
_cell.angle_alpha   90.00
_cell.angle_beta   90.00
_cell.angle_gamma   90.00
#
_symmetry.space_group_name_H-M   'P 1'
#
loop_
_entity.id
_entity.type
_entity.pdbx_description
1 polymer ?
#
loop_
_entity_poly.entity_id
_entity_poly.type
_entity_poly.pdbx_seq_one_letter_code
_entity_poly.pdbx_strand_id
1 'polypeptide(L)' 'MNKPFVLKSTSVIVMLMFSQLAMAKAVGSVTFAAGDVTIAHADKTVTKATKNAELNVGDAIETKRWPRAIKHDRRR' A
#
# COMPACT_ATOMS: atom_id res chain seq x y z
N MET A 1 41.15 -16.90 -14.33
CA MET A 1 40.54 -15.59 -13.99
C MET A 1 39.11 -15.57 -14.51
N ASN A 2 38.12 -16.03 -13.71
CA ASN A 2 36.74 -16.27 -14.19
C ASN A 2 35.77 -15.21 -13.63
N LYS A 3 36.04 -13.94 -13.93
CA LYS A 3 35.23 -12.80 -13.45
C LYS A 3 33.95 -12.43 -14.26
N PRO A 4 33.63 -12.96 -15.46
CA PRO A 4 32.46 -12.46 -16.21
C PRO A 4 31.11 -13.04 -15.72
N PHE A 5 31.11 -14.14 -14.97
CA PHE A 5 29.87 -14.81 -14.56
C PHE A 5 29.15 -14.09 -13.40
N VAL A 6 29.92 -13.53 -12.46
CA VAL A 6 29.37 -12.81 -11.30
C VAL A 6 28.72 -11.49 -11.73
N LEU A 7 29.27 -10.81 -12.74
CA LEU A 7 28.76 -9.52 -13.20
C LEU A 7 27.41 -9.64 -13.95
N LYS A 8 27.19 -10.75 -14.67
CA LYS A 8 25.93 -11.00 -15.39
C LYS A 8 24.81 -11.44 -14.45
N SER A 9 25.13 -12.21 -13.41
CA SER A 9 24.15 -12.72 -12.45
C SER A 9 23.60 -11.60 -11.55
N THR A 10 24.42 -10.63 -11.17
CA THR A 10 23.94 -9.45 -10.40
C THR A 10 22.92 -8.62 -11.16
N SER A 11 23.08 -8.43 -12.47
CA SER A 11 22.11 -7.64 -13.27
C SER A 11 20.74 -8.31 -13.36
N VAL A 12 20.69 -9.64 -13.47
CA VAL A 12 19.43 -10.38 -13.53
C VAL A 12 18.66 -10.28 -12.20
N ILE A 13 19.37 -10.37 -11.07
CA ILE A 13 18.75 -10.24 -9.73
C ILE A 13 18.17 -8.83 -9.54
N VAL A 14 18.90 -7.80 -9.95
CA VAL A 14 18.42 -6.42 -9.91
C VAL A 14 17.19 -6.25 -10.81
N MET A 15 17.21 -6.83 -12.01
CA MET A 15 16.08 -6.76 -12.95
C MET A 15 14.82 -7.48 -12.41
N LEU A 16 14.98 -8.60 -11.71
CA LEU A 16 13.88 -9.32 -11.05
C LEU A 16 13.29 -8.55 -9.86
N MET A 17 14.13 -7.82 -9.10
CA MET A 17 13.68 -6.96 -8.00
C MET A 17 12.83 -5.77 -8.49
N PHE A 18 13.18 -5.18 -9.64
CA PHE A 18 12.38 -4.08 -10.22
C PHE A 18 11.07 -4.56 -10.86
N SER A 19 11.00 -5.82 -11.33
CA SER A 19 9.81 -6.34 -12.01
C SER A 19 8.56 -6.40 -11.12
N GLN A 20 8.71 -6.58 -9.81
CA GLN A 20 7.56 -6.63 -8.90
C GLN A 20 7.03 -5.23 -8.59
N LEU A 21 7.91 -4.23 -8.46
CA LEU A 21 7.53 -2.83 -8.22
C LEU A 21 6.85 -2.20 -9.44
N ALA A 22 7.26 -2.56 -10.65
CA ALA A 22 6.70 -2.02 -11.89
C ALA A 22 5.27 -2.52 -12.21
N MET A 23 4.77 -3.54 -11.50
CA MET A 23 3.42 -4.10 -11.70
C MET A 23 2.36 -3.44 -10.79
N ALA A 24 2.67 -2.33 -10.12
CA ALA A 24 1.70 -1.50 -9.42
C ALA A 24 0.81 -0.75 -10.44
N LYS A 25 -0.08 -1.47 -11.12
CA LYS A 25 -1.08 -0.90 -12.03
C LYS A 25 -2.21 -0.29 -11.20
N ALA A 26 -2.71 0.89 -11.59
CA ALA A 26 -3.91 1.45 -10.98
C ALA A 26 -5.11 0.50 -11.21
N VAL A 27 -5.72 0.03 -10.11
CA VAL A 27 -6.82 -0.94 -10.10
C VAL A 27 -8.17 -0.24 -10.09
N GLY A 28 -8.21 0.99 -9.58
CA GLY A 28 -9.43 1.79 -9.53
C GLY A 28 -9.32 2.98 -8.58
N SER A 29 -10.46 3.61 -8.31
CA SER A 29 -10.57 4.72 -7.37
C SER A 29 -11.52 4.38 -6.23
N VAL A 30 -11.23 4.92 -5.05
CA VAL A 30 -12.08 4.80 -3.86
C VAL A 30 -12.39 6.17 -3.27
N THR A 31 -13.63 6.35 -2.85
CA THR A 31 -14.10 7.57 -2.20
C THR A 31 -14.36 7.31 -0.73
N PHE A 32 -13.62 8.00 0.15
CA PHE A 32 -13.86 7.96 1.58
C PHE A 32 -14.83 9.08 1.97
N ALA A 33 -15.92 8.73 2.66
CA ALA A 33 -16.93 9.70 3.09
C ALA A 33 -16.48 10.53 4.31
N ALA A 34 -15.80 9.90 5.27
CA ALA A 34 -15.24 10.53 6.46
C ALA A 34 -14.24 9.59 7.15
N GLY A 35 -13.37 10.15 7.99
CA GLY A 35 -12.42 9.41 8.83
C GLY A 35 -10.95 9.64 8.47
N ASP A 36 -10.07 9.31 9.40
CA ASP A 36 -8.62 9.28 9.15
C ASP A 36 -8.26 7.95 8.48
N VAL A 37 -8.03 8.03 7.17
CA VAL A 37 -7.66 6.90 6.32
C VAL A 37 -6.28 7.14 5.73
N THR A 38 -5.45 6.10 5.72
CA THR A 38 -4.12 6.07 5.11
C THR A 38 -4.03 4.92 4.12
N ILE A 39 -3.26 5.11 3.05
CA ILE A 39 -2.98 4.10 2.04
C ILE A 39 -1.49 3.76 2.18
N ALA A 40 -1.21 2.50 2.50
CA ALA A 40 0.14 1.96 2.50
C ALA A 40 0.39 1.31 1.13
N HIS A 41 1.33 1.86 0.38
CA HIS A 41 1.65 1.40 -0.96
C HIS A 41 2.60 0.21 -0.95
N ALA A 42 2.66 -0.52 -2.06
CA ALA A 42 3.55 -1.67 -2.23
C ALA A 42 5.04 -1.33 -2.08
N ASP A 43 5.42 -0.07 -2.32
CA ASP A 43 6.77 0.46 -2.14
C ASP A 43 7.09 0.86 -0.68
N LYS A 44 6.16 0.57 0.26
CA LYS A 44 6.23 0.91 1.69
C LYS A 44 6.07 2.38 2.01
N THR A 45 5.70 3.22 1.02
CA THR A 45 5.30 4.59 1.31
C THR A 45 3.89 4.61 1.88
N VAL A 46 3.60 5.56 2.78
CA VAL A 46 2.28 5.74 3.36
C VAL A 46 1.79 7.13 3.02
N THR A 47 0.62 7.21 2.38
CA THR A 47 -0.01 8.47 2.02
C THR A 47 -1.33 8.63 2.75
N LYS A 48 -1.72 9.88 3.02
CA LYS A 48 -3.05 10.16 3.55
C LYS A 48 -4.06 10.00 2.41
N ALA A 49 -5.11 9.24 2.64
CA ALA A 49 -6.14 9.06 1.64
C ALA A 49 -6.89 10.37 1.39
N THR A 50 -7.00 10.76 0.12
CA THR A 50 -7.76 11.92 -0.32
C THR A 50 -9.13 11.49 -0.85
N LYS A 51 -10.01 12.46 -1.09
CA LYS A 51 -11.30 12.18 -1.75
C LYS A 51 -11.00 11.72 -3.18
N ASN A 52 -11.51 10.53 -3.54
CA ASN A 52 -11.23 9.86 -4.82
C ASN A 52 -9.75 9.46 -4.97
N ALA A 53 -9.21 8.76 -3.99
CA ALA A 53 -7.85 8.24 -4.07
C ALA A 53 -7.76 7.14 -5.12
N GLU A 54 -6.72 7.19 -5.95
CA GLU A 54 -6.35 6.12 -6.86
C GLU A 54 -5.65 5.01 -6.07
N LEU A 55 -6.04 3.75 -6.32
CA LEU A 55 -5.44 2.58 -5.69
C LEU A 55 -4.65 1.79 -6.71
N ASN A 56 -3.42 1.46 -6.35
CA ASN A 56 -2.56 0.58 -7.12
C ASN A 56 -2.66 -0.87 -6.62
N VAL A 57 -2.26 -1.81 -7.47
CA VAL A 57 -2.14 -3.22 -7.06
C VAL A 57 -1.15 -3.31 -5.90
N GLY A 58 -1.58 -3.94 -4.80
CA GLY A 58 -0.76 -4.12 -3.61
C GLY A 58 -0.91 -3.03 -2.56
N ASP A 59 -1.72 -1.99 -2.82
CA ASP A 59 -2.04 -0.99 -1.81
C ASP A 59 -2.93 -1.59 -0.71
N ALA A 60 -2.61 -1.25 0.54
CA ALA A 60 -3.41 -1.57 1.71
C ALA A 60 -4.08 -0.31 2.27
N ILE A 61 -5.38 -0.38 2.51
CA ILE A 61 -6.15 0.72 3.11
C ILE A 61 -6.22 0.51 4.61
N GLU A 62 -5.64 1.43 5.36
CA GLU A 62 -5.69 1.43 6.82
C GLU A 62 -6.69 2.48 7.32
N THR A 63 -7.64 2.03 8.14
CA THR A 63 -8.64 2.91 8.76
C THR A 63 -8.48 2.85 10.27
N LYS A 64 -8.39 4.01 10.93
CA LYS A 64 -8.49 4.03 12.39
C LYS A 64 -9.96 3.86 12.79
N ARG A 65 -10.25 2.75 13.46
CA ARG A 65 -11.60 2.51 14.01
C ARG A 65 -11.90 3.57 15.06
N TRP A 66 -12.89 4.42 14.80
CA TRP A 66 -13.40 5.34 15.81
C TRP A 66 -13.98 4.53 16.98
N PRO A 67 -13.72 4.91 18.25
CA PRO A 67 -14.34 4.24 19.38
C PRO A 67 -15.86 4.36 19.23
N ARG A 68 -16.54 3.22 19.09
CA ARG A 68 -18.00 3.19 19.12
C ARG A 68 -18.41 3.74 20.47
N ALA A 69 -19.19 4.82 20.49
CA ALA A 69 -19.79 5.33 21.71
C ALA A 69 -20.60 4.18 22.34
N ILE A 70 -20.06 3.58 23.39
CA ILE A 70 -20.81 2.61 24.20
C ILE A 70 -21.85 3.46 24.91
N LYS A 71 -23.07 3.50 24.37
CA LYS A 71 -24.22 4.02 25.12
C LYS A 71 -24.42 3.08 26.28
N HIS A 72 -23.86 3.44 27.43
CA HIS A 72 -24.18 2.80 28.69
C HIS A 72 -25.64 3.16 28.96
N ASP A 73 -26.58 2.30 28.53
CA ASP A 73 -27.99 2.42 28.88
C ASP A 73 -28.06 2.24 30.40
N ARG A 74 -28.02 3.37 31.10
CA ARG A 74 -28.12 3.46 32.55
C ARG A 74 -29.61 3.46 32.91
N ARG A 75 -30.30 2.38 32.55
CA ARG A 75 -31.63 2.04 33.07
C ARG A 75 -31.50 0.88 34.03
N ARG A 76 -31.13 1.21 35.26
CA ARG A 76 -31.47 0.48 36.48
C ARG A 76 -31.86 1.50 37.53
#